data_AF-A0A0G4KYQ7-F1
#
_entry.id   AF-A0A0G4KYQ7-F1
#
_cell.length_a   1.000
_cell.length_b   1.000
_cell.length_c   1.000
_cell.angle_alpha   90.00
_cell.angle_beta   90.00
_cell.angle_gamma   90.00
#
_symmetry.space_group_name_H-M   'P 1'
#
loop_
_entity.id
_entity.type
_entity.pdbx_description
1 polymer ?
#
loop_
_entity_poly.entity_id
_entity_poly.type
_entity_poly.pdbx_seq_one_letter_code
_entity_poly.pdbx_strand_id
1 'polypeptide(L)'
;MLLIAANEGHALRRPAVQALLESRGGDIRASLTELNYWCQLGVGDRRGGFEWFYPRWPRGCDKDENGHVVRVVSQGTYLEGMGFAGAESLGPSQREEDELLLQSWDSLGMDLSNWHETRDQAAWAGSMGSASRSERLAALDVYERFADTMSAADLCSNGRFGVGLQENLDATQPDITAKAREDYTLGRRLLEAPLVTDHDPFCTSAAISLRCGARQLADDSRETYNAPMGCIKPSDVIKKLCESAPAEEDMPIVRYDMALAFDPIAISERHSIVPASFLDPSVFDRTMRLITLDVAPFVRGIVAYDRRMAGTQRSSLLSENVRPGKRLRQTRMAALDGGAMLRREHYFGTKLNPYFVMRTGGKGWAEAAVEEAQGDGIEEETQVPPVAVESSFEWANPVTPAMFAMTAGRG
;
A
#
# COMPACT_ATOMS: atom_id res chain seq x y z
N MET A 1 -11.64 -9.11 -4.93
CA MET A 1 -11.82 -10.46 -4.34
C MET A 1 -13.25 -10.73 -3.84
N LEU A 2 -13.87 -9.89 -3.01
CA LEU A 2 -15.26 -10.12 -2.54
C LEU A 2 -16.29 -10.36 -3.68
N LEU A 3 -16.18 -9.60 -4.77
CA LEU A 3 -17.03 -9.78 -5.95
C LEU A 3 -16.82 -11.14 -6.62
N ILE A 4 -15.58 -11.64 -6.63
CA ILE A 4 -15.25 -12.96 -7.20
C ILE A 4 -15.92 -14.04 -6.34
N ALA A 5 -15.73 -13.98 -5.02
CA ALA A 5 -16.39 -14.89 -4.08
C ALA A 5 -17.92 -14.86 -4.23
N ALA A 6 -18.53 -13.68 -4.38
CA ALA A 6 -19.98 -13.55 -4.58
C ALA A 6 -20.44 -14.17 -5.91
N ASN A 7 -19.66 -14.04 -6.99
CA ASN A 7 -19.95 -14.67 -8.28
C ASN A 7 -19.87 -16.20 -8.21
N GLU A 8 -18.94 -16.74 -7.40
CA GLU A 8 -18.82 -18.17 -7.11
C GLU A 8 -19.86 -18.68 -6.09
N GLY A 9 -20.70 -17.81 -5.51
CA GLY A 9 -21.74 -18.19 -4.56
C GLY A 9 -21.31 -18.23 -3.10
N HIS A 10 -20.34 -17.41 -2.71
CA HIS A 10 -19.84 -17.28 -1.34
C HIS A 10 -20.03 -15.86 -0.78
N ALA A 11 -20.66 -15.76 0.39
CA ALA A 11 -20.79 -14.53 1.18
C ALA A 11 -19.70 -14.50 2.26
N LEU A 12 -18.58 -13.87 1.94
CA LEU A 12 -17.42 -13.73 2.82
C LEU A 12 -17.40 -12.37 3.56
N ARG A 13 -16.82 -12.35 4.76
CA ARG A 13 -16.62 -11.12 5.52
C ARG A 13 -15.42 -10.34 4.97
N ARG A 14 -15.56 -9.02 4.85
CA ARG A 14 -14.49 -8.13 4.38
C ARG A 14 -13.19 -8.25 5.20
N PRO A 15 -13.21 -8.24 6.54
CA PRO A 15 -11.98 -8.36 7.34
C PRO A 15 -11.20 -9.65 7.06
N ALA A 16 -11.90 -10.80 6.96
CA ALA A 16 -11.26 -12.09 6.68
C ALA A 16 -10.59 -12.11 5.29
N VAL A 17 -11.26 -11.55 4.28
CA VAL A 17 -10.74 -11.46 2.91
C VAL A 17 -9.57 -10.48 2.82
N GLN A 18 -9.60 -9.41 3.62
CA GLN A 18 -8.53 -8.42 3.71
C GLN A 18 -7.29 -9.03 4.36
N ALA A 19 -7.43 -9.66 5.53
CA ALA A 19 -6.33 -10.34 6.22
C ALA A 19 -5.67 -11.41 5.34
N LEU A 20 -6.45 -12.15 4.54
CA LEU A 20 -5.92 -13.12 3.57
C LEU A 20 -5.17 -12.48 2.40
N LEU A 21 -5.62 -11.33 1.93
CA LEU A 21 -4.91 -10.63 0.86
C LEU A 21 -3.58 -10.06 1.39
N GLU A 22 -3.61 -9.52 2.60
CA GLU A 22 -2.43 -8.98 3.30
C GLU A 22 -1.43 -10.10 3.61
N SER A 23 -1.87 -11.26 4.09
CA SER A 23 -0.99 -12.40 4.39
C SER A 23 -0.28 -12.98 3.18
N ARG A 24 -0.83 -12.77 1.97
CA ARG A 24 -0.22 -13.18 0.70
C ARG A 24 0.47 -12.04 -0.03
N GLY A 25 0.77 -10.93 0.67
CA GLY A 25 1.49 -9.79 0.09
C GLY A 25 0.76 -9.12 -1.08
N GLY A 26 -0.57 -9.21 -1.12
CA GLY A 26 -1.38 -8.68 -2.22
C GLY A 26 -1.48 -9.59 -3.44
N ASP A 27 -0.92 -10.80 -3.42
CA ASP A 27 -1.06 -11.76 -4.52
C ASP A 27 -2.48 -12.34 -4.57
N ILE A 28 -3.28 -11.78 -5.48
CA ILE A 28 -4.66 -12.21 -5.72
C ILE A 28 -4.72 -13.69 -6.14
N ARG A 29 -3.75 -14.22 -6.89
CA ARG A 29 -3.76 -15.63 -7.30
C ARG A 29 -3.57 -16.53 -6.10
N ALA A 30 -2.55 -16.25 -5.28
CA ALA A 30 -2.31 -16.99 -4.05
C ALA A 30 -3.52 -16.94 -3.10
N SER A 31 -4.13 -15.76 -2.91
CA SER A 31 -5.33 -15.62 -2.08
C SER A 31 -6.55 -16.35 -2.64
N LEU A 32 -6.73 -16.41 -3.97
CA LEU A 32 -7.81 -17.19 -4.59
C LEU A 32 -7.59 -18.70 -4.45
N THR A 33 -6.33 -19.15 -4.57
CA THR A 33 -5.96 -20.55 -4.33
C THR A 33 -6.21 -20.95 -2.89
N GLU A 34 -5.92 -20.07 -1.91
CA GLU A 34 -6.19 -20.33 -0.49
C GLU A 34 -7.69 -20.37 -0.18
N LEU A 35 -8.48 -19.44 -0.76
CA LEU A 35 -9.94 -19.47 -0.60
C LEU A 35 -10.56 -20.75 -1.16
N ASN A 36 -9.84 -21.43 -2.07
CA ASN A 36 -10.17 -22.71 -2.68
C ASN A 36 -11.69 -22.92 -2.74
N TYR A 37 -12.35 -22.23 -3.69
CA TYR A 37 -13.81 -22.29 -3.86
C TYR A 37 -14.35 -23.70 -4.19
N TRP A 38 -13.47 -24.69 -4.23
CA TRP A 38 -13.78 -26.08 -4.50
C TRP A 38 -14.00 -26.79 -3.16
N CYS A 39 -15.19 -27.37 -3.01
CA CYS A 39 -15.56 -28.31 -1.94
C CYS A 39 -15.95 -27.75 -0.56
N GLN A 40 -16.62 -26.60 -0.50
CA GLN A 40 -17.44 -26.23 0.67
C GLN A 40 -18.96 -26.41 0.43
N LEU A 41 -19.33 -27.34 -0.45
CA LEU A 41 -20.70 -27.82 -0.55
C LEU A 41 -21.09 -28.45 0.78
N GLY A 42 -21.94 -27.77 1.54
CA GLY A 42 -22.49 -28.30 2.79
C GLY A 42 -21.83 -27.81 4.08
N VAL A 43 -20.90 -26.84 4.03
CA VAL A 43 -20.41 -26.19 5.27
C VAL A 43 -21.59 -25.46 5.93
N GLY A 44 -22.02 -25.97 7.09
CA GLY A 44 -23.20 -25.49 7.82
C GLY A 44 -24.54 -26.07 7.37
N ASP A 45 -24.57 -26.98 6.39
CA ASP A 45 -25.81 -27.63 5.94
C ASP A 45 -26.26 -28.69 6.95
N ARG A 46 -27.46 -28.51 7.50
CA ARG A 46 -28.04 -29.40 8.52
C ARG A 46 -28.48 -30.75 7.94
N ARG A 47 -28.57 -30.85 6.62
CA ARG A 47 -29.07 -32.03 5.90
C ARG A 47 -27.98 -32.73 5.09
N GLY A 48 -26.71 -32.44 5.31
CA GLY A 48 -25.60 -33.19 4.72
C GLY A 48 -25.40 -32.93 3.23
N GLY A 49 -25.58 -31.68 2.79
CA GLY A 49 -25.43 -31.30 1.39
C GLY A 49 -26.71 -31.55 0.59
N PHE A 50 -27.88 -31.17 1.10
CA PHE A 50 -29.13 -31.12 0.31
C PHE A 50 -29.76 -29.72 0.28
N GLU A 51 -29.39 -28.82 1.20
CA GLU A 51 -29.91 -27.45 1.19
C GLU A 51 -29.32 -26.60 0.06
N TRP A 52 -28.17 -27.00 -0.49
CA TRP A 52 -27.64 -26.39 -1.72
C TRP A 52 -28.44 -26.75 -2.97
N PHE A 53 -29.20 -27.85 -2.95
CA PHE A 53 -29.99 -28.30 -4.09
C PHE A 53 -31.34 -27.59 -4.11
N TYR A 54 -31.42 -26.48 -4.85
CA TYR A 54 -32.67 -25.78 -5.06
C TYR A 54 -33.42 -26.38 -6.26
N PRO A 55 -34.66 -26.89 -6.10
CA PRO A 55 -35.43 -27.44 -7.21
C PRO A 55 -35.73 -26.35 -8.23
N ARG A 56 -35.24 -26.53 -9.47
CA ARG A 56 -35.47 -25.61 -10.60
C ARG A 56 -36.51 -26.10 -11.61
N TRP A 57 -37.17 -27.20 -11.27
CA TRP A 57 -38.23 -27.78 -12.06
C TRP A 57 -39.52 -27.91 -11.22
N PRO A 58 -40.69 -27.52 -11.75
CA PRO A 58 -40.93 -26.93 -13.08
C PRO A 58 -40.47 -25.47 -13.21
N ARG A 59 -40.19 -25.00 -14.43
CA ARG A 59 -39.64 -23.65 -14.68
C ARG A 59 -40.49 -22.57 -14.00
N GLY A 60 -39.84 -21.72 -13.20
CA GLY A 60 -40.51 -20.64 -12.45
C GLY A 60 -40.72 -20.95 -10.97
N CYS A 61 -40.51 -22.19 -10.52
CA CYS A 61 -40.47 -22.52 -9.09
C CYS A 61 -39.23 -21.96 -8.38
N ASP A 62 -38.20 -21.56 -9.13
CA ASP A 62 -36.94 -21.01 -8.63
C ASP A 62 -36.88 -19.49 -8.68
N LYS A 63 -38.04 -18.85 -8.69
CA LYS A 63 -38.17 -17.39 -8.65
C LYS A 63 -38.69 -16.91 -7.31
N ASP A 64 -38.14 -15.82 -6.81
CA ASP A 64 -38.66 -15.11 -5.65
C ASP A 64 -39.92 -14.30 -5.99
N GLU A 65 -40.48 -13.61 -4.99
CA GLU A 65 -41.66 -12.75 -5.12
C GLU A 65 -41.48 -11.62 -6.17
N ASN A 66 -40.23 -11.27 -6.48
CA ASN A 66 -39.86 -10.23 -7.42
C ASN A 66 -39.53 -10.78 -8.82
N GLY A 67 -39.64 -12.10 -9.01
CA GLY A 67 -39.36 -12.78 -10.27
C GLY A 67 -37.87 -13.04 -10.54
N HIS A 68 -36.99 -12.80 -9.56
CA HIS A 68 -35.56 -13.08 -9.66
C HIS A 68 -35.24 -14.53 -9.33
N VAL A 69 -34.23 -15.07 -10.00
CA VAL A 69 -33.79 -16.47 -9.80
C VAL A 69 -33.12 -16.62 -8.44
N VAL A 70 -33.68 -17.48 -7.59
CA VAL A 70 -33.12 -17.80 -6.27
C VAL A 70 -31.80 -18.56 -6.46
N ARG A 71 -30.76 -18.08 -5.75
CA ARG A 71 -29.44 -18.72 -5.67
C ARG A 71 -29.12 -19.01 -4.22
N VAL A 72 -28.60 -20.20 -3.98
CA VAL A 72 -28.04 -20.56 -2.67
C VAL A 72 -26.63 -19.99 -2.60
N VAL A 73 -26.32 -19.33 -1.48
CA VAL A 73 -25.03 -18.73 -1.23
C VAL A 73 -24.51 -19.30 0.08
N SER A 74 -23.26 -19.76 0.08
CA SER A 74 -22.62 -20.22 1.30
C SER A 74 -22.16 -19.03 2.13
N GLN A 75 -22.33 -19.08 3.45
CA GLN A 75 -21.94 -18.01 4.36
C GLN A 75 -21.01 -18.54 5.44
N GLY A 76 -20.00 -17.77 5.81
CA GLY A 76 -19.07 -18.16 6.89
C GLY A 76 -18.13 -19.31 6.50
N THR A 77 -17.94 -19.52 5.20
CA THR A 77 -17.07 -20.54 4.61
C THR A 77 -15.58 -20.29 4.81
N TYR A 78 -15.21 -19.03 5.06
CA TYR A 78 -13.85 -18.64 5.42
C TYR A 78 -13.89 -17.76 6.67
N LEU A 79 -13.06 -18.11 7.65
CA LEU A 79 -12.84 -17.33 8.86
C LEU A 79 -11.44 -16.71 8.80
N GLU A 80 -11.31 -15.55 9.41
CA GLU A 80 -10.02 -14.88 9.57
C GLU A 80 -9.03 -15.81 10.30
N GLY A 81 -7.83 -15.96 9.77
CA GLY A 81 -6.83 -16.89 10.32
C GLY A 81 -6.93 -18.33 9.84
N MET A 82 -7.98 -18.69 9.10
CA MET A 82 -8.12 -20.05 8.55
C MET A 82 -7.00 -20.32 7.55
N GLY A 83 -6.24 -21.39 7.79
CA GLY A 83 -5.07 -21.78 6.98
C GLY A 83 -3.74 -21.16 7.41
N PHE A 84 -3.72 -20.21 8.35
CA PHE A 84 -2.49 -19.54 8.79
C PHE A 84 -1.74 -20.30 9.90
N ALA A 85 -2.44 -21.16 10.62
CA ALA A 85 -1.89 -21.99 11.68
C ALA A 85 -2.61 -23.34 11.65
N GLY A 86 -1.87 -24.43 11.79
CA GLY A 86 -2.41 -25.79 11.87
C GLY A 86 -3.63 -25.85 12.80
N ALA A 87 -4.76 -26.27 12.25
CA ALA A 87 -6.00 -26.38 13.00
C ALA A 87 -5.89 -27.56 13.99
N GLU A 88 -6.27 -27.30 15.24
CA GLU A 88 -6.29 -28.21 16.39
C GLU A 88 -4.95 -28.33 17.15
N SER A 89 -4.66 -27.29 17.95
CA SER A 89 -3.74 -27.43 19.09
C SER A 89 -4.37 -28.38 20.11
N LEU A 90 -3.72 -29.52 20.35
CA LEU A 90 -4.12 -30.50 21.38
C LEU A 90 -3.63 -30.09 22.78
N GLY A 91 -2.89 -28.99 22.87
CA GLY A 91 -2.48 -28.32 24.11
C GLY A 91 -1.13 -27.62 23.93
N PRO A 92 -0.71 -26.73 24.84
CA PRO A 92 0.58 -26.06 24.71
C PRO A 92 1.72 -27.07 24.90
N SER A 93 2.19 -27.68 23.80
CA SER A 93 3.37 -28.52 23.75
C SER A 93 4.47 -27.84 22.93
N GLN A 94 5.74 -28.11 23.27
CA GLN A 94 6.88 -27.58 22.52
C GLN A 94 6.75 -27.85 21.02
N ARG A 95 6.31 -29.06 20.68
CA ARG A 95 6.20 -29.50 19.29
C ARG A 95 5.13 -28.73 18.51
N GLU A 96 4.02 -28.39 19.16
CA GLU A 96 2.97 -27.58 18.53
C GLU A 96 3.44 -26.13 18.31
N GLU A 97 4.21 -25.58 19.24
CA GLU A 97 4.81 -24.25 19.09
C GLU A 97 5.88 -24.23 17.98
N ASP A 98 6.76 -25.24 17.95
CA ASP A 98 7.78 -25.42 16.90
C ASP A 98 7.11 -25.49 15.52
N GLU A 99 6.04 -26.29 15.39
CA GLU A 99 5.31 -26.43 14.14
C GLU A 99 4.61 -25.13 13.75
N LEU A 100 4.01 -24.41 14.70
CA LEU A 100 3.37 -23.11 14.44
C LEU A 100 4.39 -22.07 13.97
N LEU A 101 5.57 -22.01 14.59
CA LEU A 101 6.64 -21.11 14.20
C LEU A 101 7.19 -21.43 12.82
N LEU A 102 7.40 -22.72 12.53
CA LEU A 102 7.88 -23.16 11.23
C LEU A 102 6.87 -22.85 10.14
N GLN A 103 5.58 -23.12 10.37
CA GLN A 103 4.50 -22.77 9.45
C GLN A 103 4.40 -21.26 9.25
N SER A 104 4.54 -20.46 10.31
CA SER A 104 4.51 -18.99 10.22
C SER A 104 5.67 -18.46 9.39
N TRP A 105 6.86 -19.03 9.54
CA TRP A 105 8.02 -18.69 8.72
C TRP A 105 7.82 -19.11 7.26
N ASP A 106 7.48 -20.37 7.00
CA ASP A 106 7.40 -20.91 5.64
C ASP A 106 6.24 -20.32 4.84
N SER A 107 5.11 -20.02 5.49
CA SER A 107 3.89 -19.56 4.80
C SER A 107 3.71 -18.04 4.79
N LEU A 108 4.24 -17.32 5.79
CA LEU A 108 4.07 -15.87 5.94
C LEU A 108 5.40 -15.09 5.94
N GLY A 109 6.56 -15.77 5.99
CA GLY A 109 7.86 -15.11 6.12
C GLY A 109 8.04 -14.37 7.44
N MET A 110 7.27 -14.74 8.47
CA MET A 110 7.25 -14.02 9.75
C MET A 110 8.10 -14.74 10.80
N ASP A 111 9.15 -14.07 11.28
CA ASP A 111 9.87 -14.53 12.46
C ASP A 111 9.12 -14.13 13.73
N LEU A 112 8.28 -15.04 14.21
CA LEU A 112 7.59 -14.87 15.49
C LEU A 112 8.44 -15.27 16.69
N SER A 113 9.66 -15.81 16.50
CA SER A 113 10.49 -16.38 17.57
C SER A 113 11.53 -15.41 18.15
N ASN A 114 11.46 -14.12 17.79
CA ASN A 114 12.35 -13.09 18.33
C ASN A 114 11.92 -12.64 19.74
N TRP A 115 12.28 -13.44 20.74
CA TRP A 115 11.99 -13.21 22.17
C TRP A 115 12.76 -12.08 22.83
N HIS A 116 13.76 -11.53 22.15
CA HIS A 116 14.43 -10.31 22.60
C HIS A 116 13.55 -9.08 22.43
N GLU A 117 12.78 -9.01 21.34
CA GLU A 117 11.96 -7.85 20.99
C GLU A 117 10.48 -8.04 21.34
N THR A 118 9.98 -9.27 21.26
CA THR A 118 8.53 -9.52 21.28
C THR A 118 7.95 -9.61 22.70
N ARG A 119 8.78 -9.78 23.73
CA ARG A 119 8.30 -9.97 25.11
C ARG A 119 9.06 -9.16 26.15
N ASP A 120 8.32 -8.81 27.19
CA ASP A 120 8.69 -7.80 28.17
C ASP A 120 9.78 -8.29 29.14
N GLN A 121 11.02 -8.37 28.64
CA GLN A 121 12.20 -8.63 29.46
C GLN A 121 12.39 -7.56 30.53
N ALA A 122 11.93 -6.33 30.26
CA ALA A 122 12.01 -5.20 31.19
C ALA A 122 11.07 -5.40 32.39
N ALA A 123 9.83 -5.86 32.19
CA ALA A 123 8.93 -6.20 33.29
C ALA A 123 9.48 -7.32 34.18
N TRP A 124 10.08 -8.35 33.58
CA TRP A 124 10.72 -9.42 34.36
C TRP A 124 11.92 -8.91 35.17
N ALA A 125 12.80 -8.11 34.56
CA ALA A 125 13.91 -7.47 35.26
C ALA A 125 13.41 -6.55 36.40
N GLY A 126 12.29 -5.85 36.19
CA GLY A 126 11.62 -5.05 37.21
C GLY A 126 11.12 -5.89 38.39
N SER A 127 10.52 -7.06 38.12
CA SER A 127 10.05 -7.98 39.16
C SER A 127 11.19 -8.51 40.05
N MET A 128 12.39 -8.61 39.48
CA MET A 128 13.60 -9.03 40.20
C MET A 128 14.17 -7.94 41.13
N GLY A 129 13.69 -6.70 41.05
CA GLY A 129 14.15 -5.60 41.90
C GLY A 129 13.86 -5.79 43.40
N SER A 130 12.79 -6.52 43.73
CA SER A 130 12.39 -6.86 45.11
C SER A 130 12.89 -8.23 45.57
N ALA A 131 13.51 -9.01 44.68
CA ALA A 131 13.96 -10.38 44.94
C ALA A 131 15.25 -10.42 45.78
N SER A 132 15.45 -11.55 46.47
CA SER A 132 16.67 -11.77 47.27
C SER A 132 17.92 -11.79 46.38
N ARG A 133 19.10 -11.59 46.97
CA ARG A 133 20.37 -11.68 46.20
C ARG A 133 20.55 -13.04 45.54
N SER A 134 20.12 -14.12 46.21
CA SER A 134 20.21 -15.48 45.68
C SER A 134 19.27 -15.67 44.50
N GLU A 135 18.05 -15.16 44.58
CA GLU A 135 17.05 -15.21 43.51
C GLU A 135 17.51 -14.43 42.28
N ARG A 136 18.09 -13.23 42.48
CA ARG A 136 18.67 -12.44 41.38
C ARG A 136 19.84 -13.14 40.70
N LEU A 137 20.68 -13.86 41.45
CA LEU A 137 21.76 -14.66 40.86
C LEU A 137 21.22 -15.83 40.05
N ALA A 138 20.19 -16.52 40.55
CA ALA A 138 19.53 -17.60 39.81
C ALA A 138 18.87 -17.07 38.52
N ALA A 139 18.26 -15.88 38.57
CA ALA A 139 17.70 -15.22 37.40
C ALA A 139 18.75 -14.90 36.33
N LEU A 140 19.92 -14.40 36.75
CA LEU A 140 21.03 -14.12 35.84
C LEU A 140 21.56 -15.39 35.18
N ASP A 141 21.70 -16.49 35.92
CA ASP A 141 22.11 -17.80 35.39
C ASP A 141 21.10 -18.34 34.36
N VAL A 142 19.81 -18.13 34.57
CA VAL A 142 18.78 -18.48 33.58
C VAL A 142 18.87 -17.60 32.34
N TYR A 143 19.07 -16.29 32.52
CA TYR A 143 19.21 -15.36 31.39
C TYR A 143 20.47 -15.64 30.56
N GLU A 144 21.58 -16.00 31.21
CA GLU A 144 22.82 -16.42 30.54
C GLU A 144 22.56 -17.64 29.65
N ARG A 145 21.96 -18.71 30.21
CA ARG A 145 21.61 -19.90 29.42
C ARG A 145 20.64 -19.59 28.28
N PHE A 146 19.66 -18.73 28.52
CA PHE A 146 18.73 -18.27 27.51
C PHE A 146 19.48 -17.56 26.37
N ALA A 147 20.33 -16.59 26.69
CA ALA A 147 21.10 -15.82 25.70
C ALA A 147 22.08 -16.69 24.91
N ASP A 148 22.74 -17.65 25.58
CA ASP A 148 23.63 -18.62 24.92
C ASP A 148 22.85 -19.51 23.95
N THR A 149 21.67 -19.99 24.34
CA THR A 149 20.83 -20.84 23.50
C THR A 149 20.27 -20.07 22.30
N MET A 150 19.85 -18.81 22.51
CA MET A 150 19.43 -17.92 21.42
C MET A 150 20.58 -17.65 20.43
N SER A 151 21.79 -17.40 20.95
CA SER A 151 22.99 -17.20 20.12
C SER A 151 23.35 -18.46 19.31
N ALA A 152 23.21 -19.65 19.91
CA ALA A 152 23.38 -20.92 19.21
C ALA A 152 22.32 -21.12 18.11
N ALA A 153 21.07 -20.73 18.37
CA ALA A 153 20.01 -20.79 17.39
C ALA A 153 20.27 -19.87 16.19
N ASP A 154 20.82 -18.68 16.42
CA ASP A 154 21.18 -17.74 15.36
C ASP A 154 22.26 -18.32 14.44
N LEU A 155 23.25 -19.02 15.00
CA LEU A 155 24.25 -19.76 14.22
C LEU A 155 23.61 -20.87 13.38
N CYS A 156 22.64 -21.60 13.93
CA CYS A 156 21.90 -22.64 13.20
C CYS A 156 20.98 -22.07 12.12
N SER A 157 20.52 -20.82 12.24
CA SER A 157 19.56 -20.22 11.32
C SER A 157 20.11 -19.94 9.92
N ASN A 158 21.44 -19.93 9.75
CA ASN A 158 22.13 -19.54 8.52
C ASN A 158 21.69 -18.14 8.00
N GLY A 159 21.40 -17.20 8.92
CA GLY A 159 20.98 -15.85 8.57
C GLY A 159 19.58 -15.75 7.97
N ARG A 160 18.71 -16.74 8.19
CA ARG A 160 17.30 -16.71 7.76
C ARG A 160 16.45 -15.75 8.59
N PHE A 161 16.69 -15.71 9.90
CA PHE A 161 15.91 -14.89 10.80
C PHE A 161 16.50 -13.48 10.95
N GLY A 162 15.65 -12.48 11.19
CA GLY A 162 16.07 -11.11 11.49
C GLY A 162 16.61 -10.28 10.31
N VAL A 163 16.53 -10.78 9.07
CA VAL A 163 17.00 -10.09 7.85
C VAL A 163 15.96 -9.14 7.22
N GLY A 164 14.71 -9.15 7.69
CA GLY A 164 13.65 -8.31 7.15
C GLY A 164 13.39 -8.61 5.67
N LEU A 165 13.45 -7.57 4.81
CA LEU A 165 13.28 -7.69 3.35
C LEU A 165 14.59 -7.98 2.59
N GLN A 166 15.65 -8.42 3.29
CA GLN A 166 16.93 -8.74 2.66
C GLN A 166 16.99 -10.24 2.33
N GLU A 167 17.03 -10.53 1.04
CA GLU A 167 17.18 -11.89 0.52
C GLU A 167 18.66 -12.21 0.27
N ASN A 168 19.08 -13.44 0.60
CA ASN A 168 20.44 -13.90 0.36
C ASN A 168 20.64 -14.25 -1.12
N LEU A 169 21.60 -13.59 -1.77
CA LEU A 169 21.95 -13.83 -3.17
C LEU A 169 23.03 -14.91 -3.30
N ASP A 170 22.81 -15.87 -4.19
CA ASP A 170 23.75 -16.93 -4.51
C ASP A 170 24.75 -16.46 -5.59
N ALA A 171 25.86 -15.91 -5.14
CA ALA A 171 26.95 -15.46 -6.01
C ALA A 171 27.72 -16.62 -6.67
N THR A 172 27.39 -17.88 -6.36
CA THR A 172 28.04 -19.05 -6.99
C THR A 172 27.36 -19.48 -8.28
N GLN A 173 26.16 -18.97 -8.57
CA GLN A 173 25.48 -19.26 -9.82
C GLN A 173 26.18 -18.61 -11.01
N PRO A 174 26.25 -19.31 -12.16
CA PRO A 174 26.81 -18.74 -13.37
C PRO A 174 25.93 -17.61 -13.91
N ASP A 175 26.56 -16.60 -14.51
CA ASP A 175 25.88 -15.52 -15.22
C ASP A 175 24.91 -16.06 -16.28
N ILE A 176 23.78 -15.36 -16.50
CA ILE A 176 22.80 -15.77 -17.49
C ILE A 176 23.40 -15.69 -18.90
N THR A 177 23.30 -16.78 -19.66
CA THR A 177 23.79 -16.83 -21.04
C THR A 177 23.09 -15.80 -21.93
N ALA A 178 23.82 -15.23 -22.92
CA ALA A 178 23.25 -14.24 -23.84
C ALA A 178 21.97 -14.72 -24.54
N LYS A 179 21.90 -16.00 -24.89
CA LYS A 179 20.72 -16.62 -25.49
C LYS A 179 19.52 -16.63 -24.54
N ALA A 180 19.71 -17.00 -23.28
CA ALA A 180 18.63 -17.00 -22.29
C ALA A 180 18.17 -15.58 -21.95
N ARG A 181 19.05 -14.57 -22.04
CA ARG A 181 18.70 -13.16 -21.85
C ARG A 181 17.70 -12.64 -22.89
N GLU A 182 17.68 -13.23 -24.10
CA GLU A 182 16.75 -12.87 -25.17
C GLU A 182 15.30 -13.31 -24.88
N ASP A 183 15.08 -14.28 -23.99
CA ASP A 183 13.75 -14.78 -23.61
C ASP A 183 13.01 -13.84 -22.62
N TYR A 184 13.70 -12.86 -22.03
CA TYR A 184 13.12 -11.93 -21.07
C TYR A 184 12.46 -10.73 -21.75
N THR A 185 11.48 -10.12 -21.07
CA THR A 185 10.71 -8.97 -21.59
C THR A 185 11.60 -7.81 -22.04
N LEU A 186 11.48 -7.45 -23.32
CA LEU A 186 12.14 -6.28 -23.91
C LEU A 186 11.62 -4.98 -23.28
N GLY A 187 12.52 -4.03 -23.01
CA GLY A 187 12.16 -2.71 -22.46
C GLY A 187 12.28 -2.57 -20.94
N ARG A 188 12.65 -3.63 -20.22
CA ARG A 188 13.04 -3.56 -18.80
C ARG A 188 14.49 -4.00 -18.63
N ARG A 189 15.21 -3.37 -17.71
CA ARG A 189 16.56 -3.81 -17.34
C ARG A 189 16.43 -5.13 -16.57
N LEU A 190 16.96 -6.21 -17.14
CA LEU A 190 17.10 -7.48 -16.42
C LEU A 190 18.01 -7.27 -15.21
N LEU A 191 17.50 -7.63 -14.02
CA LEU A 191 18.27 -7.67 -12.79
C LEU A 191 18.54 -9.13 -12.46
N GLU A 192 19.81 -9.53 -12.50
CA GLU A 192 20.25 -10.87 -12.12
C GLU A 192 20.44 -10.90 -10.61
N ALA A 193 19.54 -11.59 -9.91
CA ALA A 193 19.54 -11.73 -8.47
C ALA A 193 19.19 -13.19 -8.12
N PRO A 194 20.10 -14.15 -8.39
CA PRO A 194 19.89 -15.55 -8.03
C PRO A 194 19.78 -15.65 -6.51
N LEU A 195 18.70 -16.26 -6.02
CA LEU A 195 18.47 -16.47 -4.59
C LEU A 195 19.19 -17.73 -4.13
N VAL A 196 19.69 -17.72 -2.89
CA VAL A 196 20.15 -18.95 -2.23
C VAL A 196 18.92 -19.83 -1.99
N THR A 197 18.84 -20.95 -2.71
CA THR A 197 17.78 -21.93 -2.53
C THR A 197 18.25 -23.04 -1.61
N ASP A 198 17.76 -23.05 -0.37
CA ASP A 198 17.93 -24.18 0.52
C ASP A 198 16.74 -25.12 0.41
N HIS A 199 17.02 -26.38 0.05
CA HIS A 199 16.00 -27.43 -0.04
C HIS A 199 15.78 -28.18 1.27
N ASP A 200 16.63 -27.94 2.28
CA ASP A 200 16.55 -28.59 3.59
C ASP A 200 16.06 -27.62 4.67
N PRO A 201 14.90 -27.86 5.30
CA PRO A 201 14.40 -27.06 6.40
C PRO A 201 15.15 -27.32 7.71
N PHE A 202 16.13 -28.22 7.76
CA PHE A 202 16.84 -28.60 8.99
C PHE A 202 17.39 -27.39 9.76
N CYS A 203 18.08 -26.46 9.09
CA CYS A 203 18.64 -25.28 9.75
C CYS A 203 17.56 -24.39 10.38
N THR A 204 16.47 -24.15 9.65
CA THR A 204 15.30 -23.40 10.15
C THR A 204 14.66 -24.11 11.33
N SER A 205 14.40 -25.41 11.20
CA SER A 205 13.75 -26.22 12.23
C SER A 205 14.61 -26.34 13.48
N ALA A 206 15.92 -26.58 13.34
CA ALA A 206 16.85 -26.66 14.47
C ALA A 206 16.93 -25.33 15.22
N ALA A 207 17.01 -24.21 14.50
CA ALA A 207 17.00 -22.88 15.10
C ALA A 207 15.68 -22.60 15.84
N ILE A 208 14.52 -22.92 15.25
CA ILE A 208 13.22 -22.77 15.91
C ILE A 208 13.14 -23.63 17.18
N SER A 209 13.48 -24.92 17.11
CA SER A 209 13.44 -25.80 18.28
C SER A 209 14.38 -25.34 19.40
N LEU A 210 15.56 -24.80 19.06
CA LEU A 210 16.46 -24.18 20.03
C LEU A 210 15.83 -22.94 20.69
N ARG A 211 15.19 -22.05 19.90
CA ARG A 211 14.51 -20.85 20.43
C ARG A 211 13.32 -21.21 21.34
N CYS A 212 12.53 -22.21 20.97
CA CYS A 212 11.45 -22.74 21.82
C CYS A 212 11.99 -23.39 23.09
N GLY A 213 13.07 -24.16 22.99
CA GLY A 213 13.73 -24.75 24.16
C GLY A 213 14.28 -23.67 25.11
N ALA A 214 14.92 -22.63 24.57
CA ALA A 214 15.39 -21.48 25.35
C ALA A 214 14.24 -20.80 26.09
N ARG A 215 13.12 -20.57 25.39
CA ARG A 215 11.91 -20.01 25.98
C ARG A 215 11.39 -20.85 27.14
N GLN A 216 11.28 -22.16 26.96
CA GLN A 216 10.77 -23.07 27.99
C GLN A 216 11.65 -23.09 29.23
N LEU A 217 12.98 -23.16 29.04
CA LEU A 217 13.93 -23.09 30.14
C LEU A 217 13.77 -21.80 30.96
N ALA A 218 13.55 -20.68 30.27
CA ALA A 218 13.31 -19.39 30.91
C ALA A 218 11.93 -19.30 31.56
N ASP A 219 10.89 -19.94 30.98
CA ASP A 219 9.54 -19.98 31.54
C ASP A 219 9.45 -20.82 32.81
N ASP A 220 10.05 -22.00 32.84
CA ASP A 220 10.12 -22.87 34.03
C ASP A 220 10.73 -22.11 35.23
N SER A 221 11.70 -21.24 34.97
CA SER A 221 12.30 -20.38 35.99
C SER A 221 11.42 -19.18 36.38
N ARG A 222 10.64 -18.65 35.43
CA ARG A 222 9.82 -17.44 35.58
C ARG A 222 8.45 -17.70 36.19
N GLU A 223 7.93 -18.92 36.11
CA GLU A 223 6.69 -19.33 36.78
C GLU A 223 6.76 -19.06 38.29
N THR A 224 7.96 -19.20 38.88
CA THR A 224 8.22 -18.87 40.29
C THR A 224 7.88 -17.41 40.65
N TYR A 225 7.84 -16.50 39.65
CA TYR A 225 7.65 -15.06 39.82
C TYR A 225 6.40 -14.51 39.11
N ASN A 226 5.48 -15.38 38.66
CA ASN A 226 4.27 -15.01 37.92
C ASN A 226 4.52 -14.13 36.68
N ALA A 227 5.66 -14.32 36.00
CA ALA A 227 6.03 -13.56 34.80
C ALA A 227 6.40 -14.48 33.61
N PRO A 228 5.56 -15.47 33.24
CA PRO A 228 5.85 -16.35 32.12
C PRO A 228 5.92 -15.55 30.82
N MET A 229 6.85 -15.90 29.95
CA MET A 229 6.81 -15.47 28.56
C MET A 229 5.55 -16.06 27.92
N GLY A 230 5.32 -17.38 28.03
CA GLY A 230 4.12 -18.07 27.55
C GLY A 230 4.30 -18.71 26.16
N CYS A 231 3.46 -19.65 25.76
CA CYS A 231 3.55 -20.24 24.40
C CYS A 231 2.97 -19.27 23.35
N ILE A 232 3.49 -19.27 22.12
CA ILE A 232 2.80 -18.66 20.97
C ILE A 232 1.52 -19.42 20.70
N LYS A 233 0.44 -18.70 20.45
CA LYS A 233 -0.83 -19.25 19.99
C LYS A 233 -1.13 -18.84 18.56
N PRO A 234 -1.96 -19.61 17.84
CA PRO A 234 -2.47 -19.20 16.52
C PRO A 234 -3.05 -17.78 16.49
N SER A 235 -3.69 -17.33 17.58
CA SER A 235 -4.21 -15.97 17.70
C SER A 235 -3.13 -14.88 17.64
N ASP A 236 -1.92 -15.19 18.11
CA ASP A 236 -0.79 -14.26 18.13
C ASP A 236 -0.24 -14.05 16.71
N VAL A 237 -0.27 -15.10 15.87
CA VAL A 237 0.08 -15.02 14.45
C VAL A 237 -0.84 -14.03 13.74
N ILE A 238 -2.16 -14.18 13.93
CA ILE A 238 -3.17 -13.30 13.32
C ILE A 238 -2.98 -11.86 13.80
N LYS A 239 -2.77 -11.68 15.11
CA LYS A 239 -2.54 -10.34 15.69
C LYS A 239 -1.30 -9.68 15.09
N LYS A 240 -0.18 -10.40 15.03
CA LYS A 240 1.07 -9.92 14.45
C LYS A 240 0.94 -9.61 12.97
N LEU A 241 0.21 -10.43 12.23
CA LEU A 241 -0.07 -10.18 10.81
C LEU A 241 -0.81 -8.85 10.63
N CYS A 242 -1.90 -8.63 11.39
CA CYS A 242 -2.65 -7.38 11.35
C CYS A 242 -1.83 -6.16 11.81
N GLU A 243 -0.89 -6.34 12.74
CA GLU A 243 0.06 -5.30 13.17
C GLU A 243 1.14 -5.02 12.11
N SER A 244 1.54 -6.03 11.33
CA SER A 244 2.59 -5.94 10.32
C SER A 244 2.10 -5.40 8.97
N ALA A 245 0.79 -5.35 8.74
CA ALA A 245 0.23 -4.79 7.52
C ALA A 245 0.66 -3.32 7.42
N PRO A 246 1.40 -2.93 6.36
CA PRO A 246 1.82 -1.55 6.22
C PRO A 246 0.57 -0.68 6.17
N ALA A 247 0.55 0.39 6.97
CA ALA A 247 -0.48 1.41 6.80
C ALA A 247 -0.42 1.88 5.34
N GLU A 248 -1.57 2.22 4.73
CA GLU A 248 -1.59 2.78 3.35
C GLU A 248 -0.63 3.98 3.17
N GLU A 249 -0.23 4.58 4.29
CA GLU A 249 0.62 5.76 4.44
C GLU A 249 2.12 5.44 4.32
N ASP A 250 2.52 4.21 4.60
CA ASP A 250 3.93 3.76 4.60
C ASP A 250 4.32 3.09 3.28
N MET A 251 3.37 2.89 2.36
CA MET A 251 3.69 2.30 1.06
C MET A 251 4.51 3.27 0.20
N PRO A 252 5.70 2.87 -0.27
CA PRO A 252 6.52 3.73 -1.11
C PRO A 252 5.81 4.00 -2.43
N ILE A 253 5.78 5.26 -2.85
CA ILE A 253 5.16 5.64 -4.13
C ILE A 253 6.02 5.06 -5.26
N VAL A 254 5.45 4.16 -6.05
CA VAL A 254 6.16 3.54 -7.18
C VAL A 254 5.78 4.20 -8.50
N ARG A 255 6.54 3.90 -9.55
CA ARG A 255 6.27 4.43 -10.91
C ARG A 255 4.86 4.11 -11.41
N TYR A 256 4.29 2.99 -10.95
CA TYR A 256 2.94 2.58 -11.28
C TYR A 256 1.88 3.50 -10.66
N ASP A 257 2.07 4.00 -9.44
CA ASP A 257 1.18 5.00 -8.83
C ASP A 257 1.16 6.31 -9.61
N MET A 258 2.34 6.74 -10.07
CA MET A 258 2.49 7.92 -10.91
C MET A 258 1.79 7.71 -12.27
N ALA A 259 1.88 6.51 -12.84
CA ALA A 259 1.18 6.16 -14.08
C ALA A 259 -0.35 6.21 -13.90
N LEU A 260 -0.87 5.56 -12.86
CA LEU A 260 -2.30 5.62 -12.52
C LEU A 260 -2.80 7.05 -12.29
N ALA A 261 -1.97 7.91 -11.71
CA ALA A 261 -2.31 9.30 -11.45
C ALA A 261 -2.25 10.18 -12.70
N PHE A 262 -1.25 10.01 -13.57
CA PHE A 262 -0.93 10.99 -14.61
C PHE A 262 -1.05 10.51 -16.06
N ASP A 263 -1.07 9.20 -16.33
CA ASP A 263 -1.28 8.67 -17.69
C ASP A 263 -2.57 9.17 -18.37
N PRO A 264 -3.69 9.41 -17.65
CA PRO A 264 -4.90 9.98 -18.27
C PRO A 264 -4.69 11.34 -18.95
N ILE A 265 -3.65 12.09 -18.56
CA ILE A 265 -3.26 13.38 -19.15
C ILE A 265 -1.96 13.29 -19.96
N ALA A 266 -1.35 12.10 -20.05
CA ALA A 266 -0.14 11.87 -20.82
C ALA A 266 -0.42 11.76 -22.32
N ILE A 267 -1.61 11.29 -22.69
CA ILE A 267 -2.02 11.10 -24.09
C ILE A 267 -2.61 12.40 -24.63
N SER A 268 -2.01 12.93 -25.71
CA SER A 268 -2.53 14.10 -26.40
C SER A 268 -3.90 13.82 -27.02
N GLU A 269 -4.87 14.71 -26.80
CA GLU A 269 -6.21 14.64 -27.39
C GLU A 269 -6.19 14.72 -28.93
N ARG A 270 -5.06 15.12 -29.53
CA ARG A 270 -4.89 15.10 -30.99
C ARG A 270 -4.84 13.67 -31.54
N HIS A 271 -4.33 12.72 -30.76
CA HIS A 271 -4.21 11.31 -31.19
C HIS A 271 -5.52 10.54 -31.13
N SER A 272 -6.53 11.01 -30.38
CA SER A 272 -7.87 10.39 -30.41
C SER A 272 -8.65 10.74 -31.69
N ILE A 273 -8.22 11.79 -32.40
CA ILE A 273 -8.89 12.31 -33.62
C ILE A 273 -8.13 11.85 -34.88
N VAL A 274 -6.80 11.81 -34.83
CA VAL A 274 -5.96 11.35 -35.95
C VAL A 274 -4.94 10.33 -35.45
N PRO A 275 -4.96 9.07 -35.92
CA PRO A 275 -3.91 8.10 -35.62
C PRO A 275 -2.58 8.64 -36.17
N ALA A 276 -1.65 8.96 -35.28
CA ALA A 276 -0.30 9.32 -35.69
C ALA A 276 0.48 8.03 -36.02
N SER A 277 1.35 8.10 -37.03
CA SER A 277 2.29 7.02 -37.39
C SER A 277 3.50 6.93 -36.44
N PHE A 278 3.55 7.80 -35.43
CA PHE A 278 4.62 7.87 -34.42
C PHE A 278 4.01 8.07 -33.03
N LEU A 279 4.70 7.57 -32.01
CA LEU A 279 4.38 7.82 -30.61
C LEU A 279 4.91 9.21 -30.25
N ASP A 280 4.04 10.12 -29.82
CA ASP A 280 4.45 11.43 -29.31
C ASP A 280 4.93 11.27 -27.87
N PRO A 281 6.22 11.53 -27.56
CA PRO A 281 6.77 11.25 -26.24
C PRO A 281 6.19 12.21 -25.20
N SER A 282 5.51 11.67 -24.18
CA SER A 282 4.98 12.47 -23.08
C SER A 282 6.06 12.77 -22.04
N VAL A 283 5.92 13.88 -21.32
CA VAL A 283 6.77 14.14 -20.13
C VAL A 283 6.53 13.07 -19.06
N PHE A 284 5.31 12.53 -19.02
CA PHE A 284 4.94 11.41 -18.14
C PHE A 284 5.52 10.07 -18.56
N ASP A 285 6.18 9.94 -19.72
CA ASP A 285 6.90 8.73 -20.13
C ASP A 285 8.36 8.72 -19.64
N ARG A 286 8.83 9.85 -19.09
CA ARG A 286 10.23 10.01 -18.69
C ARG A 286 10.53 9.42 -17.31
N THR A 287 11.77 9.63 -16.85
CA THR A 287 12.24 9.18 -15.54
C THR A 287 11.35 9.70 -14.42
N MET A 288 11.13 8.87 -13.39
CA MET A 288 10.30 9.19 -12.22
C MET A 288 10.67 10.55 -11.60
N ARG A 289 11.97 10.89 -11.55
CA ARG A 289 12.46 12.20 -11.06
C ARG A 289 11.79 13.41 -11.72
N LEU A 290 11.68 13.43 -13.05
CA LEU A 290 11.07 14.54 -13.79
C LEU A 290 9.57 14.62 -13.50
N ILE A 291 8.90 13.48 -13.40
CA ILE A 291 7.47 13.43 -13.08
C ILE A 291 7.26 13.97 -11.66
N THR A 292 8.01 13.46 -10.68
CA THR A 292 7.80 13.75 -9.26
C THR A 292 8.18 15.17 -8.87
N LEU A 293 9.30 15.69 -9.39
CA LEU A 293 9.84 16.99 -9.01
C LEU A 293 9.35 18.14 -9.89
N ASP A 294 9.13 17.89 -11.19
CA ASP A 294 8.80 18.97 -12.11
C ASP A 294 7.29 19.03 -12.35
N VAL A 295 6.68 17.98 -12.92
CA VAL A 295 5.31 18.08 -13.43
C VAL A 295 4.24 17.83 -12.38
N ALA A 296 4.42 16.79 -11.56
CA ALA A 296 3.41 16.36 -10.59
C ALA A 296 3.05 17.45 -9.55
N PRO A 297 3.96 18.29 -9.04
CA PRO A 297 3.60 19.39 -8.14
C PRO A 297 2.62 20.37 -8.76
N PHE A 298 2.81 20.77 -10.03
CA PHE A 298 1.89 21.68 -10.71
C PHE A 298 0.52 21.05 -10.93
N VAL A 299 0.48 19.78 -11.37
CA VAL A 299 -0.79 19.05 -11.55
C VAL A 299 -1.53 18.92 -10.22
N ARG A 300 -0.83 18.59 -9.13
CA ARG A 300 -1.41 18.54 -7.77
C ARG A 300 -1.93 19.91 -7.33
N GLY A 301 -1.19 20.99 -7.59
CA GLY A 301 -1.61 22.35 -7.25
C GLY A 301 -2.92 22.75 -7.95
N ILE A 302 -3.03 22.46 -9.24
CA ILE A 302 -4.25 22.68 -10.04
C ILE A 302 -5.41 21.83 -9.50
N VAL A 303 -5.19 20.55 -9.23
CA VAL A 303 -6.23 19.64 -8.69
C VAL A 303 -6.67 20.07 -7.28
N ALA A 304 -5.75 20.52 -6.42
CA ALA A 304 -6.06 21.03 -5.09
C ALA A 304 -6.87 22.33 -5.18
N TYR A 305 -6.52 23.22 -6.11
CA TYR A 305 -7.28 24.43 -6.39
C TYR A 305 -8.71 24.12 -6.88
N ASP A 306 -8.86 23.22 -7.86
CA ASP A 306 -10.17 22.81 -8.40
C ASP A 306 -11.05 22.18 -7.31
N ARG A 307 -10.48 21.38 -6.41
CA ARG A 307 -11.19 20.81 -5.24
C ARG A 307 -11.69 21.89 -4.28
N ARG A 308 -10.86 22.90 -3.97
CA ARG A 308 -11.23 24.03 -3.10
C ARG A 308 -12.35 24.86 -3.74
N MET A 309 -12.23 25.16 -5.02
CA MET A 309 -13.27 25.90 -5.76
C MET A 309 -14.59 25.14 -5.82
N ALA A 310 -14.57 23.83 -6.08
CA ALA A 310 -15.77 23.00 -6.03
C ALA A 310 -16.42 22.97 -4.63
N GLY A 311 -15.61 23.00 -3.57
CA GLY A 311 -16.08 23.10 -2.18
C GLY A 311 -16.76 24.44 -1.89
N THR A 312 -16.14 25.56 -2.27
CA THR A 312 -16.67 26.91 -2.08
C THR A 312 -17.95 27.16 -2.89
N GLN A 313 -18.03 26.64 -4.11
CA GLN A 313 -19.27 26.71 -4.90
C GLN A 313 -20.41 25.93 -4.22
N ARG A 314 -20.13 24.76 -3.67
CA ARG A 314 -21.13 23.98 -2.91
C ARG A 314 -21.58 24.68 -1.64
N SER A 315 -20.66 25.30 -0.88
CA SER A 315 -21.03 26.04 0.33
C SER A 315 -21.78 27.34 0.03
N SER A 316 -21.44 28.04 -1.07
CA SER A 316 -22.18 29.21 -1.55
C SER A 316 -23.62 28.87 -1.95
N LEU A 317 -23.87 27.72 -2.58
CA LEU A 317 -25.22 27.26 -2.93
C LEU A 317 -26.06 26.88 -1.71
N LEU A 318 -25.42 26.46 -0.62
CA LEU A 318 -26.09 26.09 0.64
C LEU A 318 -26.33 27.29 1.56
N SER A 319 -25.53 28.35 1.45
CA SER A 319 -25.66 29.55 2.29
C SER A 319 -26.62 30.61 1.74
N GLU A 320 -27.02 30.50 0.46
CA GLU A 320 -27.96 31.45 -0.12
C GLU A 320 -29.41 30.99 0.15
N ASN A 321 -29.98 31.47 1.25
CA ASN A 321 -31.42 31.38 1.51
C ASN A 321 -32.19 32.19 0.44
N VAL A 322 -32.44 31.57 -0.71
CA VAL A 322 -33.19 32.20 -1.81
C VAL A 322 -34.66 32.30 -1.42
N ARG A 323 -35.12 33.54 -1.15
CA ARG A 323 -36.54 33.89 -1.22
C ARG A 323 -37.03 33.66 -2.67
N PRO A 324 -38.18 33.01 -2.88
CA PRO A 324 -38.63 32.65 -4.23
C PRO A 324 -39.04 33.92 -4.99
N GLY A 325 -38.45 34.16 -6.17
CA GLY A 325 -39.04 35.09 -7.14
C GLY A 325 -38.12 36.07 -7.87
N LYS A 326 -36.80 36.10 -7.62
CA LYS A 326 -35.88 36.93 -8.44
C LYS A 326 -34.78 36.08 -9.07
N ARG A 327 -34.88 35.85 -10.39
CA ARG A 327 -33.76 35.41 -11.23
C ARG A 327 -32.65 36.46 -11.12
N LEU A 328 -31.60 36.13 -10.39
CA LEU A 328 -30.41 36.96 -10.25
C LEU A 328 -29.77 37.10 -11.64
N ARG A 329 -29.45 38.33 -12.05
CA ARG A 329 -28.68 38.57 -13.29
C ARG A 329 -27.28 37.99 -13.11
N GLN A 330 -26.95 37.03 -13.98
CA GLN A 330 -25.68 36.30 -14.09
C GLN A 330 -24.43 37.18 -14.25
N THR A 331 -24.60 38.50 -14.42
CA THR A 331 -23.55 39.49 -14.66
C THR A 331 -22.91 40.10 -13.41
N ARG A 332 -23.44 39.91 -12.19
CA ARG A 332 -22.81 40.46 -10.96
C ARG A 332 -21.88 39.49 -10.22
N MET A 333 -22.02 38.18 -10.42
CA MET A 333 -21.13 37.19 -9.82
C MET A 333 -19.80 37.01 -10.57
N ALA A 334 -19.75 37.40 -11.85
CA ALA A 334 -18.55 37.30 -12.68
C ALA A 334 -17.49 38.38 -12.39
N ALA A 335 -17.85 39.45 -11.68
CA ALA A 335 -17.00 40.63 -11.46
C ALA A 335 -16.11 40.56 -10.21
N LEU A 336 -16.39 39.63 -9.29
CA LEU A 336 -15.60 39.47 -8.04
C LEU A 336 -14.39 38.54 -8.21
N ASP A 337 -14.29 37.81 -9.33
CA ASP A 337 -13.32 36.71 -9.49
C ASP A 337 -12.67 36.67 -10.89
N GLY A 338 -12.55 37.84 -11.54
CA GLY A 338 -11.66 38.00 -12.72
C GLY A 338 -11.94 37.07 -13.90
N GLY A 339 -13.20 36.77 -14.24
CA GLY A 339 -13.53 36.02 -15.47
C GLY A 339 -13.15 34.54 -15.47
N ALA A 340 -12.65 33.98 -14.37
CA ALA A 340 -12.27 32.57 -14.26
C ALA A 340 -13.45 31.60 -14.40
N MET A 341 -14.68 32.06 -14.12
CA MET A 341 -15.89 31.24 -14.11
C MET A 341 -16.45 30.86 -15.50
N LEU A 342 -15.89 31.37 -16.60
CA LEU A 342 -16.30 30.96 -17.96
C LEU A 342 -15.66 29.63 -18.40
N ARG A 343 -14.65 29.12 -17.69
CA ARG A 343 -14.12 27.76 -17.93
C ARG A 343 -14.94 26.75 -17.13
N ARG A 344 -16.07 26.33 -17.72
CA ARG A 344 -16.95 25.28 -17.16
C ARG A 344 -16.31 23.88 -17.17
N GLU A 345 -15.05 23.76 -17.59
CA GLU A 345 -14.34 22.51 -17.73
C GLU A 345 -13.14 22.54 -16.79
N HIS A 346 -13.07 21.56 -15.87
CA HIS A 346 -11.92 21.37 -14.98
C HIS A 346 -10.65 21.32 -15.83
N TYR A 347 -9.51 21.82 -15.34
CA TYR A 347 -8.27 21.94 -16.14
C TYR A 347 -7.83 20.61 -16.78
N PHE A 348 -8.19 19.47 -16.17
CA PHE A 348 -7.90 18.12 -16.66
C PHE A 348 -9.16 17.27 -16.97
N GLY A 349 -10.34 17.91 -17.02
CA GLY A 349 -11.62 17.23 -17.28
C GLY A 349 -11.96 16.13 -16.26
N THR A 350 -12.75 15.13 -16.69
CA THR A 350 -13.17 13.98 -15.86
C THR A 350 -12.21 12.78 -15.94
N LYS A 351 -11.18 12.85 -16.78
CA LYS A 351 -10.23 11.75 -17.03
C LYS A 351 -9.28 11.53 -15.86
N LEU A 352 -8.99 12.60 -15.11
CA LEU A 352 -8.05 12.59 -14.00
C LEU A 352 -8.77 12.27 -12.69
N ASN A 353 -8.32 11.25 -11.95
CA ASN A 353 -8.83 10.97 -10.61
C ASN A 353 -8.10 11.83 -9.56
N PRO A 354 -8.77 12.80 -8.92
CA PRO A 354 -8.12 13.69 -7.96
C PRO A 354 -7.53 12.96 -6.75
N TYR A 355 -8.06 11.79 -6.38
CA TYR A 355 -7.55 11.01 -5.25
C TYR A 355 -6.15 10.46 -5.54
N PHE A 356 -5.95 9.84 -6.71
CA PHE A 356 -4.65 9.27 -7.08
C PHE A 356 -3.58 10.35 -7.23
N VAL A 357 -3.93 11.49 -7.83
CA VAL A 357 -3.01 12.63 -7.98
C VAL A 357 -2.53 13.15 -6.64
N MET A 358 -3.43 13.41 -5.70
CA MET A 358 -3.05 13.93 -4.39
C MET A 358 -2.25 12.92 -3.57
N ARG A 359 -2.53 11.61 -3.71
CA ARG A 359 -1.78 10.55 -3.04
C ARG A 359 -0.28 10.57 -3.39
N THR A 360 0.08 10.95 -4.62
CA THR A 360 1.49 11.04 -5.05
C THR A 360 2.31 12.13 -4.35
N GLY A 361 1.68 13.06 -3.62
CA GLY A 361 2.37 14.14 -2.90
C GLY A 361 2.67 13.83 -1.43
N GLY A 362 2.09 12.76 -0.88
CA GLY A 362 2.12 12.49 0.57
C GLY A 362 1.10 13.32 1.36
N LYS A 363 0.90 12.95 2.63
CA LYS A 363 0.03 13.70 3.56
C LYS A 363 0.63 15.07 3.85
N GLY A 364 -0.22 16.09 3.98
CA GLY A 364 0.24 17.45 4.30
C GLY A 364 0.74 18.26 3.10
N TRP A 365 0.82 17.67 1.89
CA TRP A 365 1.36 18.37 0.72
C TRP A 365 0.52 19.60 0.33
N ALA A 366 -0.81 19.48 0.41
CA ALA A 366 -1.71 20.57 0.03
C ALA A 366 -1.62 21.75 1.00
N GLU A 367 -1.37 21.46 2.28
CA GLU A 367 -1.17 22.43 3.35
C GLU A 367 0.20 23.10 3.22
N ALA A 368 1.28 22.31 3.03
CA ALA A 368 2.63 22.83 2.83
C ALA A 368 2.74 23.73 1.58
N ALA A 369 2.09 23.35 0.47
CA ALA A 369 2.07 24.16 -0.74
C ALA A 369 1.32 25.51 -0.57
N VAL A 370 0.38 25.58 0.39
CA VAL A 370 -0.31 26.84 0.73
C VAL A 370 0.56 27.71 1.63
N GLU A 371 1.24 27.11 2.60
CA GLU A 371 2.17 27.83 3.48
C GLU A 371 3.33 28.44 2.68
N GLU A 372 3.90 27.71 1.72
CA GLU A 372 4.94 28.21 0.82
C GLU A 372 4.44 29.39 -0.05
N ALA A 373 3.24 29.25 -0.64
CA ALA A 373 2.63 30.31 -1.44
C ALA A 373 2.24 31.56 -0.61
N GLN A 374 2.02 31.42 0.69
CA GLN A 374 1.75 32.54 1.61
C GLN A 374 3.04 33.16 2.18
N GLY A 375 4.13 32.38 2.28
CA GLY A 375 5.45 32.83 2.76
C GLY A 375 6.22 33.69 1.76
N ASP A 376 6.01 33.50 0.45
CA ASP A 376 6.62 34.31 -0.61
C ASP A 376 5.93 35.69 -0.81
N GLY A 377 4.91 36.00 -0.01
CA GLY A 377 4.24 37.30 0.01
C GLY A 377 4.90 38.32 0.94
N ILE A 378 6.19 38.65 0.74
CA ILE A 378 6.87 39.75 1.44
C ILE A 378 7.02 40.95 0.49
N GLU A 379 6.18 41.96 0.74
CA GLU A 379 6.40 43.41 0.60
C GLU A 379 7.14 43.90 -0.66
N GLU A 380 6.42 44.04 -1.78
CA GLU A 380 6.78 45.05 -2.80
C GLU A 380 5.90 46.29 -2.57
N GLU A 381 6.37 47.17 -1.68
CA GLU A 381 5.85 48.52 -1.48
C GLU A 381 6.03 49.30 -2.80
N THR A 382 5.04 49.23 -3.68
CA THR A 382 5.02 50.03 -4.91
C THR A 382 4.81 51.50 -4.52
N GLN A 383 5.89 52.20 -4.20
CA GLN A 383 5.93 53.65 -4.15
C GLN A 383 5.62 54.20 -5.54
N VAL A 384 4.40 54.67 -5.73
CA VAL A 384 3.98 55.43 -6.92
C VAL A 384 4.62 56.82 -6.84
N PRO A 385 5.49 57.24 -7.77
CA PRO A 385 5.97 58.62 -7.81
C PRO A 385 4.85 59.54 -8.35
N PRO A 386 4.78 60.81 -7.91
CA PRO A 386 3.70 61.70 -8.27
C PRO A 386 3.80 62.13 -9.73
N VAL A 387 2.62 62.22 -10.34
CA VAL A 387 2.33 62.66 -11.70
C VAL A 387 2.92 64.05 -11.96
N ALA A 388 3.81 64.15 -12.96
CA ALA A 388 4.13 65.40 -13.63
C ALA A 388 3.36 65.49 -14.96
N VAL A 389 2.61 66.58 -15.10
CA VAL A 389 1.81 66.95 -16.27
C VAL A 389 2.63 67.87 -17.18
N GLU A 390 2.37 67.79 -18.51
CA GLU A 390 2.82 68.65 -19.64
C GLU A 390 4.25 68.41 -20.19
N SER A 391 4.54 68.38 -21.51
CA SER A 391 3.76 68.72 -22.72
C SER A 391 4.38 68.09 -24.01
N SER A 392 3.51 67.84 -25.00
CA SER A 392 3.64 68.02 -26.48
C SER A 392 4.72 67.32 -27.35
N PHE A 393 4.20 66.56 -28.36
CA PHE A 393 4.53 66.53 -29.82
C PHE A 393 6.00 66.22 -30.25
N GLU A 394 6.37 65.29 -31.16
CA GLU A 394 5.93 65.02 -32.54
C GLU A 394 6.35 63.61 -33.06
N TRP A 395 5.74 63.23 -34.17
CA TRP A 395 5.85 61.98 -34.93
C TRP A 395 7.19 61.79 -35.68
N ALA A 396 7.68 60.55 -35.77
CA ALA A 396 8.02 59.88 -37.05
C ALA A 396 8.52 58.44 -36.83
N ASN A 397 7.78 57.50 -37.41
CA ASN A 397 8.20 56.16 -37.84
C ASN A 397 8.75 56.30 -39.31
N PRO A 398 9.23 55.27 -40.04
CA PRO A 398 9.62 53.90 -39.67
C PRO A 398 10.83 53.32 -40.50
N VAL A 399 11.07 51.99 -40.41
CA VAL A 399 11.69 51.08 -41.44
C VAL A 399 13.25 51.12 -41.53
N THR A 400 14.06 50.04 -41.55
CA THR A 400 13.98 48.67 -42.08
C THR A 400 15.07 47.75 -41.45
N PRO A 401 15.00 46.42 -41.63
CA PRO A 401 15.96 45.40 -41.17
C PRO A 401 16.89 44.87 -42.28
N ALA A 402 18.06 44.31 -41.94
CA ALA A 402 18.81 43.34 -42.75
C ALA A 402 19.97 42.75 -41.92
N MET A 403 19.96 41.45 -41.58
CA MET A 403 20.48 40.33 -42.38
C MET A 403 22.01 40.23 -42.47
N PHE A 404 22.55 39.27 -41.73
CA PHE A 404 23.41 38.15 -42.17
C PHE A 404 24.37 38.37 -43.36
N ALA A 405 25.67 38.26 -43.06
CA ALA A 405 26.68 37.58 -43.88
C ALA A 405 27.78 37.10 -42.92
N MET A 406 27.80 35.83 -42.52
CA MET A 406 28.62 34.76 -43.12
C MET A 406 29.95 35.25 -43.75
N THR A 407 31.04 35.04 -43.02
CA THR A 407 32.36 34.77 -43.59
C THR A 407 32.90 33.50 -42.96
N ALA A 408 32.91 32.44 -43.77
CA ALA A 408 33.73 31.27 -43.57
C ALA A 408 35.20 31.59 -43.92
N GLY A 409 36.15 30.95 -43.24
CA GLY A 409 37.44 30.66 -43.88
C GLY A 409 38.70 30.76 -43.02
N ARG A 410 39.09 29.58 -42.52
CA ARG A 410 40.46 29.02 -42.44
C ARG A 410 41.48 29.66 -41.48
N GLY A 411 42.02 28.78 -40.64
CA GLY A 411 43.19 28.96 -39.78
C GLY A 411 43.17 27.92 -38.70
#